data_AF-A0A2G8K772-F1
#
_entry.id   AF-A0A2G8K772-F1
#
_cell.length_a   1.000
_cell.length_b   1.000
_cell.length_c   1.000
_cell.angle_alpha   90.00
_cell.angle_beta   90.00
_cell.angle_gamma   90.00
#
_symmetry.space_group_name_H-M   'P 1'
#
loop_
_entity.id
_entity.type
_entity.pdbx_description
1 polymer ?
#
loop_
_entity_poly.entity_id
_entity_poly.type
_entity_poly.pdbx_seq_one_letter_code
_entity_poly.pdbx_strand_id
1 'polypeptide(L)'
;MRDENVHMSEAHKNDHSLLDEFAFEALSGYHQKLVWKKKQLHKLFGEEFYNQYIRVGILVEDDVLDCDVIRVEEFHDQYNVEVRFYHKLFCEWYAAHYLARNVSKLSSNAAQLLGNLDPFDLQYVYRFACGLNKDASEHIIKYLQRTDEGQKFAILCILEQEDNMQDCVEIVKKLVSYNVEIHQNDNRLLQRSTLQILEFSSNKEIPITCLYLNKSYKECEGSNIVLHSGITLTYPSTLQHLKIEMGKDEETCEPKSLSEEEINAIFQYVLRCRAFKKLS
;
A
#
# COMPACT_ATOMS: atom_id res chain seq x y z
N MET A 1 -22.62 14.07 33.07
CA MET A 1 -21.78 15.06 32.36
C MET A 1 -21.76 14.60 30.91
N ARG A 2 -22.53 15.27 30.04
CA ARG A 2 -22.52 14.94 28.60
C ARG A 2 -21.28 15.60 28.01
N ASP A 3 -20.48 14.82 27.32
CA ASP A 3 -19.22 15.25 26.75
C ASP A 3 -19.52 16.16 25.54
N GLU A 4 -19.33 17.47 25.70
CA GLU A 4 -19.59 18.47 24.65
C GLU A 4 -18.71 18.23 23.40
N ASN A 5 -17.61 17.48 23.55
CA ASN A 5 -16.75 17.04 22.44
C ASN A 5 -17.46 16.08 21.47
N VAL A 6 -18.45 15.32 21.95
CA VAL A 6 -19.23 14.40 21.10
C VAL A 6 -20.20 15.17 20.22
N HIS A 7 -20.75 16.30 20.69
CA HIS A 7 -21.60 17.16 19.86
C HIS A 7 -20.82 17.99 18.84
N MET A 8 -19.58 18.42 19.15
CA MET A 8 -18.69 19.03 18.15
C MET A 8 -18.28 18.04 17.05
N SER A 9 -18.18 16.75 17.37
CA SER A 9 -17.93 15.69 16.38
C SER A 9 -19.11 15.43 15.43
N GLU A 10 -20.34 15.71 15.85
CA GLU A 10 -21.53 15.46 15.04
C GLU A 10 -21.90 16.64 14.13
N ALA A 11 -21.65 17.88 14.56
CA ALA A 11 -21.89 19.09 13.77
C ALA A 11 -20.85 19.30 12.65
N HIS A 12 -19.66 18.71 12.78
CA HIS A 12 -18.62 18.69 11.74
C HIS A 12 -18.50 17.34 11.02
N LYS A 13 -19.59 16.58 10.93
CA LYS A 13 -19.87 15.75 9.74
C LYS A 13 -20.11 16.65 8.51
N ASN A 14 -19.33 17.71 8.39
CA ASN A 14 -19.30 18.58 7.23
C ASN A 14 -18.69 17.74 6.12
N ASP A 15 -19.44 17.63 5.03
CA ASP A 15 -19.08 16.91 3.83
C ASP A 15 -17.61 17.17 3.45
N HIS A 16 -16.74 16.21 3.74
CA HIS A 16 -15.32 16.25 3.37
C HIS A 16 -15.14 16.08 1.85
N SER A 17 -16.22 16.08 1.05
CA SER A 17 -16.20 15.92 -0.40
C SER A 17 -15.15 16.78 -1.09
N LEU A 18 -14.99 18.03 -0.67
CA LEU A 18 -13.97 18.94 -1.21
C LEU A 18 -12.54 18.46 -0.93
N LEU A 19 -12.27 17.95 0.28
CA LEU A 19 -10.95 17.42 0.61
C LEU A 19 -10.72 16.05 -0.05
N ASP A 20 -11.78 15.23 -0.14
CA ASP A 20 -11.74 13.93 -0.82
C ASP A 20 -11.37 14.10 -2.31
N GLU A 21 -12.07 15.00 -3.01
CA GLU A 21 -11.83 15.32 -4.42
C GLU A 21 -10.44 15.92 -4.62
N PHE A 22 -10.07 16.89 -3.79
CA PHE A 22 -8.74 17.49 -3.82
C PHE A 22 -7.63 16.46 -3.64
N ALA A 23 -7.78 15.54 -2.68
CA ALA A 23 -6.81 14.46 -2.44
C ALA A 23 -6.76 13.48 -3.62
N PHE A 24 -7.90 13.16 -4.22
CA PHE A 24 -7.93 12.31 -5.41
C PHE A 24 -7.22 12.97 -6.60
N GLU A 25 -7.50 14.24 -6.88
CA GLU A 25 -6.84 15.01 -7.95
C GLU A 25 -5.33 15.14 -7.69
N ALA A 26 -4.93 15.36 -6.44
CA ALA A 26 -3.54 15.43 -6.01
C ALA A 26 -2.73 14.17 -6.37
N LEU A 27 -3.38 13.01 -6.26
CA LEU A 27 -2.77 11.70 -6.54
C LEU A 27 -2.97 11.25 -7.99
N SER A 28 -3.82 11.93 -8.75
CA SER A 28 -4.17 11.55 -10.13
C SER A 28 -3.12 11.98 -11.15
N GLY A 29 -2.93 11.13 -12.16
CA GLY A 29 -2.05 11.39 -13.29
C GLY A 29 -0.60 10.97 -13.04
N TYR A 30 0.29 11.36 -13.96
CA TYR A 30 1.68 10.89 -13.97
C TYR A 30 2.55 11.54 -12.88
N HIS A 31 2.20 12.73 -12.41
CA HIS A 31 2.93 13.46 -11.38
C HIS A 31 2.01 13.83 -10.23
N GLN A 32 2.19 13.15 -9.10
CA GLN A 32 1.47 13.47 -7.87
C GLN A 32 1.92 14.82 -7.34
N LYS A 33 0.96 15.66 -6.97
CA LYS A 33 1.21 16.93 -6.30
C LYS A 33 0.89 16.75 -4.83
N LEU A 34 1.91 16.80 -3.97
CA LEU A 34 1.76 16.55 -2.53
C LEU A 34 2.05 17.78 -1.65
N VAL A 35 2.44 18.90 -2.28
CA VAL A 35 2.80 20.15 -1.61
C VAL A 35 2.14 21.31 -2.34
N TRP A 36 1.59 22.26 -1.57
CA TRP A 36 0.83 23.40 -2.06
C TRP A 36 1.17 24.67 -1.31
N LYS A 37 0.97 25.83 -1.95
CA LYS A 37 1.08 27.12 -1.25
C LYS A 37 -0.16 27.35 -0.39
N LYS A 38 0.02 27.85 0.84
CA LYS A 38 -1.08 28.19 1.78
C LYS A 38 -2.21 29.01 1.13
N LYS A 39 -1.85 30.05 0.36
CA LYS A 39 -2.80 30.90 -0.36
C LYS A 39 -3.70 30.12 -1.34
N GLN A 40 -3.19 29.05 -1.97
CA GLN A 40 -3.98 28.21 -2.87
C GLN A 40 -5.03 27.43 -2.09
N LEU A 41 -4.64 26.82 -0.96
CA LEU A 41 -5.57 26.03 -0.14
C LEU A 41 -6.60 26.89 0.58
N HIS A 42 -6.22 28.08 1.06
CA HIS A 42 -7.17 29.05 1.62
C HIS A 42 -8.26 29.43 0.62
N LYS A 43 -7.88 29.63 -0.66
CA LYS A 43 -8.84 29.95 -1.72
C LYS A 43 -9.78 28.77 -2.01
N LEU A 44 -9.30 27.54 -1.89
CA LEU A 44 -10.07 26.34 -2.20
C LEU A 44 -11.03 25.96 -1.08
N PHE A 45 -10.54 25.87 0.16
CA PHE A 45 -11.30 25.37 1.30
C PHE A 45 -11.99 26.49 2.10
N GLY A 46 -11.53 27.72 1.98
CA GLY A 46 -11.85 28.78 2.94
C GLY A 46 -11.01 28.67 4.21
N GLU A 47 -10.86 29.80 4.91
CA GLU A 47 -9.97 29.92 6.07
C GLU A 47 -10.41 29.04 7.25
N GLU A 48 -11.71 28.93 7.51
CA GLU A 48 -12.25 28.15 8.63
C GLU A 48 -11.95 26.65 8.48
N PHE A 49 -12.29 26.05 7.33
CA PHE A 49 -12.03 24.64 7.04
C PHE A 49 -10.54 24.33 6.99
N TYR A 50 -9.74 25.22 6.39
CA TYR A 50 -8.30 25.09 6.36
C TYR A 50 -7.71 25.02 7.79
N ASN A 51 -8.08 25.99 8.64
CA ASN A 51 -7.60 26.03 10.02
C ASN A 51 -8.06 24.81 10.84
N GLN A 52 -9.24 24.27 10.54
CA GLN A 52 -9.70 23.03 11.15
C GLN A 52 -8.77 21.85 10.79
N TYR A 53 -8.40 21.68 9.52
CA TYR A 53 -7.52 20.59 9.09
C TYR A 53 -6.10 20.71 9.64
N ILE A 54 -5.59 21.94 9.82
CA ILE A 54 -4.32 22.20 10.52
C ILE A 54 -4.44 21.82 12.01
N ARG A 55 -5.51 22.28 12.69
CA ARG A 55 -5.71 22.03 14.12
C ARG A 55 -5.83 20.53 14.45
N VAL A 56 -6.46 19.76 13.57
CA VAL A 56 -6.61 18.29 13.72
C VAL A 56 -5.32 17.55 13.33
N GLY A 57 -4.40 18.19 12.60
CA GLY A 57 -3.14 17.57 12.16
C GLY A 57 -3.27 16.72 10.90
N ILE A 58 -4.31 16.95 10.09
CA ILE A 58 -4.44 16.33 8.76
C ILE A 58 -3.47 17.00 7.78
N LEU A 59 -3.42 18.32 7.83
CA LEU A 59 -2.49 19.16 7.09
C LEU A 59 -1.42 19.72 8.03
N VAL A 60 -0.23 19.99 7.49
CA VAL A 60 0.85 20.69 8.18
C VAL A 60 1.42 21.79 7.32
N GLU A 61 1.85 22.86 7.99
CA GLU A 61 2.56 24.00 7.41
C GLU A 61 4.06 23.84 7.66
N ASP A 62 4.86 23.98 6.61
CA ASP A 62 6.31 24.04 6.66
C ASP A 62 6.76 25.40 6.11
N ASP A 63 7.58 26.12 6.87
CA ASP A 63 8.20 27.37 6.42
C ASP A 63 9.41 27.05 5.53
N VAL A 64 9.36 27.48 4.28
CA VAL A 64 10.40 27.22 3.28
C VAL A 64 11.03 28.52 2.81
N LEU A 65 12.37 28.55 2.76
CA LEU A 65 13.13 29.68 2.22
C LEU A 65 12.88 29.82 0.72
N ASP A 66 12.51 31.02 0.27
CA ASP A 66 12.36 31.33 -1.14
C ASP A 66 13.74 31.51 -1.81
N CYS A 67 14.29 30.42 -2.33
CA CYS A 67 15.60 30.41 -2.98
C CYS A 67 15.60 31.03 -4.40
N ASP A 68 14.44 31.40 -4.96
CA ASP A 68 14.35 31.98 -6.30
C ASP A 68 14.75 33.47 -6.34
N VAL A 69 15.00 34.10 -5.18
CA VAL A 69 15.48 35.49 -5.11
C VAL A 69 17.00 35.54 -5.28
N ILE A 70 17.49 35.13 -6.45
CA ILE A 70 18.82 35.50 -6.92
C ILE A 70 18.76 36.97 -7.37
N ARG A 71 18.80 37.92 -6.42
CA ARG A 71 19.51 39.22 -6.49
C ARG A 71 18.94 40.32 -5.57
N VAL A 72 19.91 40.92 -4.87
CA VAL A 72 20.02 42.34 -4.42
C VAL A 72 19.38 42.68 -3.07
N GLU A 73 20.27 42.80 -2.08
CA GLU A 73 20.27 43.82 -1.02
C GLU A 73 18.94 44.11 -0.32
N GLU A 74 18.45 43.16 0.49
CA GLU A 74 17.75 43.42 1.76
C GLU A 74 17.48 42.06 2.42
N PHE A 75 18.08 41.81 3.60
CA PHE A 75 17.86 40.61 4.41
C PHE A 75 16.46 40.62 5.05
N HIS A 76 15.43 40.47 4.23
CA HIS A 76 14.12 40.04 4.66
C HIS A 76 13.89 38.67 4.04
N ASP A 77 14.28 37.63 4.77
CA ASP A 77 14.00 36.24 4.43
C ASP A 77 12.50 36.11 4.10
N GLN A 78 12.15 36.05 2.82
CA GLN A 78 10.78 35.80 2.39
C GLN A 78 10.53 34.30 2.54
N TYR A 79 10.10 33.90 3.74
CA TYR A 79 9.59 32.55 3.97
C TYR A 79 8.26 32.39 3.24
N ASN A 80 8.14 31.33 2.44
CA ASN A 80 6.88 30.88 1.88
C ASN A 80 6.36 29.71 2.72
N VAL A 81 5.07 29.76 3.07
CA VAL A 81 4.41 28.66 3.77
C VAL A 81 3.94 27.62 2.76
N GLU A 82 4.59 26.48 2.78
CA GLU A 82 4.15 25.28 2.07
C GLU A 82 3.26 24.44 2.98
N VAL A 83 2.29 23.78 2.37
CA VAL A 83 1.31 22.96 3.06
C VAL A 83 1.27 21.59 2.40
N ARG A 84 1.20 20.55 3.22
CA ARG A 84 1.06 19.17 2.78
C ARG A 84 0.21 18.39 3.75
N PHE A 85 -0.21 17.19 3.34
CA PHE A 85 -0.72 16.22 4.30
C PHE A 85 0.40 15.84 5.28
N TYR A 86 0.04 15.64 6.55
CA TYR A 86 1.00 15.18 7.56
C TYR A 86 1.69 13.87 7.12
N HIS A 87 0.91 12.96 6.53
CA HIS A 87 1.39 11.72 5.97
C HIS A 87 0.69 11.38 4.64
N LYS A 88 1.38 10.76 3.67
CA LYS A 88 0.80 10.36 2.37
C LYS A 88 -0.47 9.50 2.55
N LEU A 89 -0.46 8.61 3.54
CA LEU A 89 -1.63 7.79 3.91
C LEU A 89 -2.90 8.60 4.23
N PHE A 90 -2.79 9.81 4.77
CA PHE A 90 -3.97 10.66 4.97
C PHE A 90 -4.50 11.15 3.63
N CYS A 91 -3.63 11.58 2.72
CA CYS A 91 -4.03 11.90 1.35
C CYS A 91 -4.72 10.71 0.68
N GLU A 92 -4.12 9.51 0.77
CA GLU A 92 -4.69 8.29 0.20
C GLU A 92 -6.04 7.90 0.84
N TRP A 93 -6.22 8.13 2.14
CA TRP A 93 -7.49 7.92 2.84
C TRP A 93 -8.60 8.83 2.30
N TYR A 94 -8.36 10.14 2.20
CA TYR A 94 -9.34 11.09 1.66
C TYR A 94 -9.64 10.81 0.17
N ALA A 95 -8.61 10.50 -0.62
CA ALA A 95 -8.78 10.10 -2.02
C ALA A 95 -9.62 8.82 -2.16
N ALA A 96 -9.51 7.88 -1.21
CA ALA A 96 -10.30 6.65 -1.21
C ALA A 96 -11.80 6.91 -1.00
N HIS A 97 -12.16 7.89 -0.17
CA HIS A 97 -13.56 8.31 -0.02
C HIS A 97 -14.14 8.83 -1.34
N TYR A 98 -13.38 9.64 -2.06
CA TYR A 98 -13.79 10.10 -3.40
C TYR A 98 -13.93 8.94 -4.37
N LEU A 99 -12.93 8.05 -4.42
CA LEU A 99 -12.94 6.90 -5.32
C LEU A 99 -14.15 5.98 -5.05
N ALA A 100 -14.37 5.60 -3.79
CA ALA A 100 -15.47 4.74 -3.36
C ALA A 100 -16.85 5.32 -3.73
N ARG A 101 -17.03 6.63 -3.55
CA ARG A 101 -18.28 7.34 -3.84
C ARG A 101 -18.58 7.43 -5.32
N ASN A 102 -17.55 7.55 -6.16
CA ASN A 102 -17.72 7.86 -7.58
C ASN A 102 -17.64 6.62 -8.48
N VAL A 103 -16.78 5.65 -8.16
CA VAL A 103 -16.62 4.45 -9.01
C VAL A 103 -17.89 3.61 -9.07
N SER A 104 -18.64 3.53 -7.96
CA SER A 104 -19.93 2.84 -7.88
C SER A 104 -21.03 3.52 -8.71
N LYS A 105 -20.93 4.83 -8.93
CA LYS A 105 -21.90 5.62 -9.72
C LYS A 105 -21.63 5.61 -11.22
N LEU A 106 -20.42 5.22 -11.63
CA LEU A 106 -19.91 5.38 -12.99
C LEU A 106 -19.77 4.03 -13.70
N SER A 107 -20.90 3.40 -14.06
CA SER A 107 -20.91 2.05 -14.67
C SER A 107 -20.02 1.91 -15.91
N SER A 108 -19.99 2.90 -16.81
CA SER A 108 -19.13 2.89 -18.01
C SER A 108 -17.77 3.58 -17.82
N ASN A 109 -17.66 4.54 -16.90
CA ASN A 109 -16.47 5.40 -16.77
C ASN A 109 -15.56 5.01 -15.60
N ALA A 110 -15.94 4.01 -14.80
CA ALA A 110 -15.14 3.51 -13.68
C ALA A 110 -13.70 3.16 -14.10
N ALA A 111 -13.51 2.55 -15.27
CA ALA A 111 -12.17 2.20 -15.74
C ALA A 111 -11.27 3.42 -16.03
N GLN A 112 -11.85 4.54 -16.47
CA GLN A 112 -11.11 5.78 -16.69
C GLN A 112 -10.69 6.41 -15.37
N LEU A 113 -11.61 6.46 -14.40
CA LEU A 113 -11.32 6.97 -13.06
C LEU A 113 -10.23 6.13 -12.36
N LEU A 114 -10.35 4.80 -12.44
CA LEU A 114 -9.39 3.86 -11.87
C LEU A 114 -8.02 3.91 -12.55
N GLY A 115 -7.99 4.23 -13.85
CA GLY A 115 -6.76 4.36 -14.63
C GLY A 115 -5.99 5.67 -14.40
N ASN A 116 -6.56 6.63 -13.67
CA ASN A 116 -5.86 7.86 -13.29
C ASN A 116 -4.91 7.65 -12.10
N LEU A 117 -5.05 6.54 -11.38
CA LEU A 117 -4.23 6.19 -10.23
C LEU A 117 -3.39 4.97 -10.57
N ASP A 118 -2.14 4.98 -10.12
CA ASP A 118 -1.27 3.81 -10.22
C ASP A 118 -1.52 2.88 -9.01
N PRO A 119 -2.09 1.67 -9.20
CA PRO A 119 -2.34 0.74 -8.08
C PRO A 119 -1.08 0.25 -7.38
N PHE A 120 0.10 0.35 -8.02
CA PHE A 120 1.37 -0.08 -7.45
C PHE A 120 2.00 0.95 -6.52
N ASP A 121 1.67 2.23 -6.69
CA ASP A 121 2.10 3.32 -5.80
C ASP A 121 1.01 3.76 -4.81
N LEU A 122 -0.27 3.48 -5.11
CA LEU A 122 -1.43 3.97 -4.38
C LEU A 122 -2.34 2.84 -3.87
N GLN A 123 -1.76 1.71 -3.48
CA GLN A 123 -2.52 0.54 -3.05
C GLN A 123 -3.50 0.83 -1.90
N TYR A 124 -3.22 1.80 -1.01
CA TYR A 124 -4.12 2.08 0.11
C TYR A 124 -5.37 2.81 -0.36
N VAL A 125 -5.30 3.63 -1.42
CA VAL A 125 -6.50 4.24 -2.02
C VAL A 125 -7.51 3.16 -2.42
N TYR A 126 -7.05 2.12 -3.13
CA TYR A 126 -7.92 1.03 -3.57
C TYR A 126 -8.42 0.17 -2.41
N ARG A 127 -7.53 -0.19 -1.46
CA ARG A 127 -7.91 -0.99 -0.28
C ARG A 127 -8.96 -0.27 0.57
N PHE A 128 -8.70 0.98 0.94
CA PHE A 128 -9.65 1.77 1.70
C PHE A 128 -10.96 1.94 0.94
N ALA A 129 -10.92 2.22 -0.37
CA ALA A 129 -12.15 2.37 -1.15
C ALA A 129 -13.00 1.08 -1.15
N CYS A 130 -12.36 -0.09 -1.22
CA CYS A 130 -13.03 -1.38 -1.11
C CYS A 130 -13.64 -1.65 0.27
N GLY A 131 -12.95 -1.26 1.35
CA GLY A 131 -13.48 -1.36 2.72
C GLY A 131 -14.60 -0.36 3.00
N LEU A 132 -14.58 0.81 2.35
CA LEU A 132 -15.57 1.87 2.52
C LEU A 132 -16.89 1.59 1.78
N ASN A 133 -16.85 0.92 0.62
CA ASN A 133 -18.03 0.72 -0.20
C ASN A 133 -17.99 -0.61 -0.99
N LYS A 134 -18.97 -1.47 -0.73
CA LYS A 134 -19.09 -2.79 -1.35
C LYS A 134 -19.28 -2.73 -2.87
N ASP A 135 -20.17 -1.87 -3.38
CA ASP A 135 -20.39 -1.77 -4.83
C ASP A 135 -19.14 -1.25 -5.55
N ALA A 136 -18.43 -0.30 -4.93
CA ALA A 136 -17.16 0.20 -5.44
C ALA A 136 -16.11 -0.90 -5.52
N SER A 137 -16.08 -1.74 -4.50
CA SER A 137 -15.12 -2.83 -4.39
C SER A 137 -15.22 -3.82 -5.56
N GLU A 138 -16.44 -4.15 -6.01
CA GLU A 138 -16.65 -5.07 -7.13
C GLU A 138 -16.04 -4.51 -8.43
N HIS A 139 -16.21 -3.21 -8.66
CA HIS A 139 -15.64 -2.51 -9.82
C HIS A 139 -14.12 -2.43 -9.75
N ILE A 140 -13.56 -2.11 -8.57
CA ILE A 140 -12.13 -2.03 -8.32
C ILE A 140 -11.46 -3.39 -8.51
N ILE A 141 -11.99 -4.45 -7.87
CA ILE A 141 -11.44 -5.80 -7.94
C ILE A 141 -11.42 -6.29 -9.39
N LYS A 142 -12.55 -6.11 -10.10
CA LYS A 142 -12.66 -6.49 -11.52
C LYS A 142 -11.68 -5.71 -12.42
N TYR A 143 -11.38 -4.46 -12.07
CA TYR A 143 -10.38 -3.67 -12.79
C TYR A 143 -8.96 -4.18 -12.53
N LEU A 144 -8.58 -4.40 -11.26
CA LEU A 144 -7.25 -4.86 -10.87
C LEU A 144 -6.92 -6.24 -11.43
N GLN A 145 -7.90 -7.16 -11.45
CA GLN A 145 -7.72 -8.53 -11.95
C GLN A 145 -7.44 -8.64 -13.46
N ARG A 146 -7.45 -7.53 -14.22
CA ARG A 146 -7.14 -7.51 -15.66
C ARG A 146 -5.66 -7.78 -15.97
N THR A 147 -4.78 -7.66 -14.98
CA THR A 147 -3.34 -7.91 -15.11
C THR A 147 -2.90 -8.95 -14.08
N ASP A 148 -1.85 -9.71 -14.38
CA ASP A 148 -1.35 -10.74 -13.46
C ASP A 148 -0.85 -10.14 -12.14
N GLU A 149 -0.17 -9.01 -12.21
CA GLU A 149 0.29 -8.28 -11.02
C GLU A 149 -0.88 -7.70 -10.22
N GLY A 150 -1.87 -7.12 -10.91
CA GLY A 150 -3.07 -6.58 -10.27
C GLY A 150 -3.94 -7.63 -9.60
N GLN A 151 -3.86 -8.92 -9.97
CA GLN A 151 -4.52 -10.01 -9.23
C GLN A 151 -4.01 -10.12 -7.79
N LYS A 152 -2.69 -9.94 -7.56
CA LYS A 152 -2.12 -9.94 -6.19
C LYS A 152 -2.69 -8.78 -5.35
N PHE A 153 -2.84 -7.60 -5.96
CA PHE A 153 -3.42 -6.43 -5.29
C PHE A 153 -4.93 -6.53 -5.05
N ALA A 154 -5.66 -7.13 -6.00
CA ALA A 154 -7.09 -7.36 -5.87
C ALA A 154 -7.43 -8.18 -4.63
N ILE A 155 -6.57 -9.13 -4.24
CA ILE A 155 -6.75 -9.93 -3.03
C ILE A 155 -6.72 -9.07 -1.78
N LEU A 156 -5.78 -8.13 -1.69
CA LEU A 156 -5.74 -7.21 -0.55
C LEU A 156 -7.02 -6.39 -0.45
N CYS A 157 -7.57 -5.98 -1.58
CA CYS A 157 -8.84 -5.25 -1.63
C CYS A 157 -10.04 -6.11 -1.20
N ILE A 158 -10.02 -7.41 -1.50
CA ILE A 158 -11.03 -8.37 -1.05
C ILE A 158 -10.94 -8.58 0.47
N LEU A 159 -9.72 -8.62 1.02
CA LEU A 159 -9.49 -8.80 2.46
C LEU A 159 -10.07 -7.66 3.32
N GLU A 160 -10.31 -6.48 2.74
CA GLU A 160 -10.95 -5.36 3.43
C GLU A 160 -12.47 -5.52 3.59
N GLN A 161 -13.08 -6.54 2.96
CA GLN A 161 -14.54 -6.77 3.04
C GLN A 161 -14.89 -7.75 4.15
N GLU A 162 -15.51 -7.26 5.22
CA GLU A 162 -15.90 -8.09 6.38
C GLU A 162 -16.96 -9.16 6.02
N ASP A 163 -17.91 -8.81 5.15
CA ASP A 163 -19.06 -9.68 4.83
C ASP A 163 -18.75 -10.79 3.81
N ASN A 164 -17.55 -10.81 3.21
CA ASN A 164 -17.25 -11.72 2.10
C ASN A 164 -16.08 -12.69 2.35
N MET A 165 -15.89 -13.08 3.62
CA MET A 165 -14.79 -13.95 4.04
C MET A 165 -14.75 -15.29 3.30
N GLN A 166 -15.90 -15.86 2.92
CA GLN A 166 -15.92 -17.14 2.20
C GLN A 166 -15.44 -17.00 0.76
N ASP A 167 -15.90 -16.00 0.02
CA ASP A 167 -15.42 -15.72 -1.34
C ASP A 167 -13.93 -15.37 -1.31
N CYS A 168 -13.50 -14.62 -0.29
CA CYS A 168 -12.10 -14.31 -0.05
C CYS A 168 -11.24 -15.57 0.12
N VAL A 169 -11.68 -16.52 0.95
CA VAL A 169 -10.98 -17.79 1.16
C VAL A 169 -10.84 -18.58 -0.14
N GLU A 170 -11.88 -18.68 -0.96
CA GLU A 170 -11.81 -19.42 -2.22
C GLU A 170 -10.87 -18.74 -3.24
N ILE A 171 -10.89 -17.41 -3.32
CA ILE A 171 -9.98 -16.65 -4.19
C ILE A 171 -8.52 -16.84 -3.75
N VAL A 172 -8.24 -16.69 -2.45
CA VAL A 172 -6.89 -16.89 -1.91
C VAL A 172 -6.44 -18.32 -2.13
N LYS A 173 -7.29 -19.31 -1.86
CA LYS A 173 -7.02 -20.74 -2.08
C LYS A 173 -6.64 -21.03 -3.52
N LYS A 174 -7.34 -20.42 -4.49
CA LYS A 174 -6.97 -20.53 -5.91
C LYS A 174 -5.59 -19.92 -6.17
N LEU A 175 -5.29 -18.74 -5.64
CA LEU A 175 -3.99 -18.09 -5.85
C LEU A 175 -2.83 -18.93 -5.30
N VAL A 176 -2.90 -19.32 -4.03
CA VAL A 176 -1.80 -20.06 -3.37
C VAL A 176 -1.72 -21.54 -3.76
N SER A 177 -2.66 -22.01 -4.59
CA SER A 177 -2.57 -23.33 -5.21
C SER A 177 -1.48 -23.41 -6.29
N TYR A 178 -1.07 -22.27 -6.84
CA TYR A 178 0.03 -22.12 -7.79
C TYR A 178 1.31 -21.61 -7.11
N ASN A 179 2.35 -21.32 -7.90
CA ASN A 179 3.59 -20.71 -7.39
C ASN A 179 3.34 -19.25 -6.99
N VAL A 180 3.51 -18.94 -5.71
CA VAL A 180 3.53 -17.57 -5.20
C VAL A 180 4.96 -17.05 -5.29
N GLU A 181 5.21 -16.12 -6.21
CA GLU A 181 6.55 -15.56 -6.44
C GLU A 181 6.75 -14.24 -5.71
N ILE A 182 7.92 -14.12 -5.06
CA ILE A 182 8.50 -12.88 -4.55
C ILE A 182 9.78 -12.63 -5.35
N HIS A 183 9.77 -11.62 -6.21
CA HIS A 183 10.90 -11.28 -7.08
C HIS A 183 11.74 -10.14 -6.49
N GLN A 184 13.05 -10.12 -6.76
CA GLN A 184 13.94 -9.05 -6.26
C GLN A 184 13.55 -7.65 -6.75
N ASN A 185 12.99 -7.57 -7.97
CA ASN A 185 12.55 -6.32 -8.59
C ASN A 185 11.15 -5.89 -8.11
N ASP A 186 10.45 -6.73 -7.34
CA ASP A 186 9.19 -6.33 -6.73
C ASP A 186 9.47 -5.18 -5.76
N ASN A 187 8.69 -4.11 -5.85
CA ASN A 187 8.80 -3.03 -4.89
C ASN A 187 8.42 -3.52 -3.47
N ARG A 188 8.82 -2.76 -2.44
CA ARG A 188 8.56 -3.12 -1.03
C ARG A 188 7.07 -3.32 -0.74
N LEU A 189 6.19 -2.59 -1.42
CA LEU A 189 4.75 -2.72 -1.23
C LEU A 189 4.26 -4.08 -1.74
N LEU A 190 4.59 -4.46 -2.97
CA LEU A 190 4.21 -5.74 -3.59
C LEU A 190 4.71 -6.95 -2.78
N GLN A 191 5.95 -6.88 -2.28
CA GLN A 191 6.48 -7.93 -1.42
C GLN A 191 5.69 -8.02 -0.09
N ARG A 192 5.42 -6.89 0.58
CA ARG A 192 4.57 -6.87 1.79
C ARG A 192 3.18 -7.41 1.51
N SER A 193 2.58 -7.06 0.37
CA SER A 193 1.28 -7.55 -0.06
C SER A 193 1.27 -9.06 -0.21
N THR A 194 2.33 -9.62 -0.78
CA THR A 194 2.50 -11.08 -0.92
C THR A 194 2.62 -11.74 0.46
N LEU A 195 3.37 -11.14 1.39
CA LEU A 195 3.46 -11.63 2.77
C LEU A 195 2.11 -11.64 3.50
N GLN A 196 1.28 -10.60 3.32
CA GLN A 196 -0.06 -10.54 3.90
C GLN A 196 -0.96 -11.68 3.39
N ILE A 197 -0.82 -12.07 2.12
CA ILE A 197 -1.54 -13.22 1.56
C ILE A 197 -1.06 -14.52 2.21
N LEU A 198 0.26 -14.71 2.35
CA LEU A 198 0.83 -15.91 2.99
C LEU A 198 0.41 -16.04 4.46
N GLU A 199 0.36 -14.92 5.18
CA GLU A 199 -0.10 -14.85 6.57
C GLU A 199 -1.59 -15.21 6.66
N PHE A 200 -2.43 -14.61 5.83
CA PHE A 200 -3.85 -14.94 5.77
C PHE A 200 -4.07 -16.42 5.46
N SER A 201 -3.35 -16.97 4.48
CA SER A 201 -3.41 -18.40 4.15
C SER A 201 -3.05 -19.28 5.35
N SER A 202 -1.99 -18.92 6.09
CA SER A 202 -1.59 -19.65 7.28
C SER A 202 -2.66 -19.59 8.38
N ASN A 203 -3.24 -18.41 8.61
CA ASN A 203 -4.27 -18.19 9.62
C ASN A 203 -5.59 -18.91 9.30
N LYS A 204 -5.88 -19.14 8.02
CA LYS A 204 -7.06 -19.87 7.54
C LYS A 204 -6.79 -21.35 7.25
N GLU A 205 -5.61 -21.85 7.62
CA GLU A 205 -5.17 -23.22 7.35
C GLU A 205 -5.23 -23.60 5.85
N ILE A 206 -5.09 -22.63 4.96
CA ILE A 206 -5.07 -22.82 3.51
C ILE A 206 -3.67 -23.28 3.10
N PRO A 207 -3.52 -24.44 2.42
CA PRO A 207 -2.22 -24.92 1.97
C PRO A 207 -1.59 -23.98 0.93
N ILE A 208 -0.34 -23.59 1.16
CA ILE A 208 0.45 -22.82 0.19
C ILE A 208 1.31 -23.81 -0.59
N THR A 209 0.99 -24.03 -1.86
CA THR A 209 1.63 -25.07 -2.68
C THR A 209 3.13 -24.82 -2.84
N CYS A 210 3.52 -23.61 -3.19
CA CYS A 210 4.91 -23.25 -3.44
C CYS A 210 5.13 -21.76 -3.23
N LEU A 211 6.10 -21.41 -2.39
CA LEU A 211 6.66 -20.07 -2.30
C LEU A 211 7.97 -20.05 -3.09
N TYR A 212 8.07 -19.15 -4.06
CA TYR A 212 9.23 -19.00 -4.90
C TYR A 212 9.93 -17.66 -4.65
N LEU A 213 11.11 -17.72 -4.05
CA LEU A 213 11.99 -16.57 -3.85
C LEU A 213 12.89 -16.43 -5.07
N ASN A 214 12.49 -15.60 -6.03
CA ASN A 214 13.26 -15.36 -7.25
C ASN A 214 14.25 -14.21 -7.04
N LYS A 215 15.51 -14.59 -6.76
CA LYS A 215 16.63 -13.68 -6.49
C LYS A 215 16.39 -12.72 -5.33
N SER A 216 15.34 -12.95 -4.55
CA SER A 216 14.88 -12.06 -3.50
C SER A 216 15.44 -12.43 -2.13
N TYR A 217 15.96 -13.64 -1.95
CA TYR A 217 16.63 -14.08 -0.72
C TYR A 217 17.94 -13.32 -0.50
N LYS A 218 18.10 -12.68 0.66
CA LYS A 218 19.35 -12.03 1.07
C LYS A 218 20.13 -12.87 2.08
N GLU A 219 19.48 -13.18 3.21
CA GLU A 219 20.08 -13.88 4.36
C GLU A 219 18.99 -14.43 5.28
N CYS A 220 19.39 -15.17 6.32
CA CYS A 220 18.52 -15.54 7.44
C CYS A 220 18.90 -14.73 8.68
N GLU A 221 17.90 -14.17 9.36
CA GLU A 221 18.08 -13.50 10.65
C GLU A 221 17.28 -14.23 11.73
N GLY A 222 17.99 -14.89 12.64
CA GLY A 222 17.40 -15.77 13.63
C GLY A 222 16.62 -16.92 12.98
N SER A 223 15.29 -16.83 13.01
CA SER A 223 14.39 -17.85 12.46
C SER A 223 13.57 -17.38 11.27
N ASN A 224 13.97 -16.28 10.65
CA ASN A 224 13.25 -15.67 9.54
C ASN A 224 14.17 -15.50 8.33
N ILE A 225 13.57 -15.42 7.15
CA ILE A 225 14.28 -15.05 5.93
C ILE A 225 14.20 -13.52 5.79
N VAL A 226 15.32 -12.89 5.47
CA VAL A 226 15.37 -11.47 5.11
C VAL A 226 15.50 -11.38 3.59
N LEU A 227 14.64 -10.59 2.97
CA LEU A 227 14.66 -10.31 1.53
C LEU A 227 15.66 -9.18 1.23
N HIS A 228 16.14 -9.09 -0.02
CA HIS A 228 17.02 -8.00 -0.47
C HIS A 228 16.42 -6.60 -0.26
N SER A 229 15.09 -6.49 -0.22
CA SER A 229 14.36 -5.26 0.09
C SER A 229 14.41 -4.83 1.56
N GLY A 230 14.96 -5.68 2.45
CA GLY A 230 14.94 -5.54 3.90
C GLY A 230 13.64 -6.01 4.56
N ILE A 231 12.70 -6.59 3.80
CA ILE A 231 11.47 -7.16 4.36
C ILE A 231 11.77 -8.54 4.95
N THR A 232 11.31 -8.76 6.18
CA THR A 232 11.42 -10.05 6.85
C THR A 232 10.23 -10.94 6.49
N LEU A 233 10.52 -12.10 5.92
CA LEU A 233 9.57 -13.18 5.69
C LEU A 233 9.59 -14.13 6.90
N THR A 234 8.49 -14.12 7.63
CA THR A 234 8.19 -15.10 8.69
C THR A 234 7.67 -16.41 8.09
N TYR A 235 7.89 -17.53 8.79
CA TYR A 235 7.53 -18.87 8.30
C TYR A 235 6.00 -19.05 8.12
N PRO A 236 5.49 -19.29 6.91
CA PRO A 236 4.08 -19.61 6.70
C PRO A 236 3.83 -21.07 7.11
N SER A 237 2.99 -21.28 8.12
CA SER A 237 2.81 -22.61 8.75
C SER A 237 2.26 -23.66 7.78
N THR A 238 1.51 -23.24 6.76
CA THR A 238 0.90 -24.10 5.73
C THR A 238 1.74 -24.23 4.45
N LEU A 239 2.97 -23.72 4.44
CA LEU A 239 3.88 -23.81 3.28
C LEU A 239 4.31 -25.26 3.01
N GLN A 240 4.10 -25.72 1.78
CA GLN A 240 4.50 -27.05 1.34
C GLN A 240 5.86 -27.07 0.68
N HIS A 241 6.10 -26.18 -0.30
CA HIS A 241 7.36 -26.11 -1.02
C HIS A 241 7.99 -24.72 -0.94
N LEU A 242 9.29 -24.66 -0.71
CA LEU A 242 10.08 -23.43 -0.83
C LEU A 242 11.06 -23.61 -1.97
N LYS A 243 10.99 -22.72 -2.96
CA LYS A 243 11.98 -22.61 -4.03
C LYS A 243 12.81 -21.35 -3.82
N ILE A 244 14.13 -21.46 -3.83
CA ILE A 244 15.03 -20.30 -3.74
C ILE A 244 15.91 -20.29 -4.99
N GLU A 245 15.77 -19.25 -5.81
CA GLU A 245 16.69 -19.00 -6.92
C GLU A 245 17.62 -17.86 -6.55
N MET A 246 18.93 -18.15 -6.55
CA MET A 246 19.94 -17.16 -6.18
C MET A 246 20.23 -16.22 -7.35
N GLY A 247 20.51 -14.96 -7.01
CA GLY A 247 21.03 -13.97 -7.95
C GLY A 247 22.46 -14.28 -8.42
N LYS A 248 23.00 -13.39 -9.24
CA LYS A 248 24.43 -13.37 -9.52
C LYS A 248 25.14 -12.53 -8.46
N ASP A 249 26.37 -12.89 -8.17
CA ASP A 249 27.28 -12.07 -7.42
C ASP A 249 27.66 -10.82 -8.25
N GLU A 250 27.56 -9.63 -7.65
CA GLU A 250 27.75 -8.36 -8.36
C GLU A 250 29.22 -8.12 -8.77
N GLU A 251 30.17 -8.70 -8.05
CA GLU A 251 31.60 -8.52 -8.31
C GLU A 251 32.12 -9.56 -9.32
N THR A 252 31.73 -10.82 -9.15
CA THR A 252 32.23 -11.94 -9.94
C THR A 252 31.35 -12.28 -11.14
N CYS A 253 30.11 -11.78 -11.20
CA CYS A 253 29.08 -12.14 -12.18
C CYS A 253 28.74 -13.64 -12.23
N GLU A 254 29.23 -14.43 -11.28
CA GLU A 254 28.94 -15.85 -11.13
C GLU A 254 27.64 -16.08 -10.35
N PRO A 255 26.99 -17.25 -10.46
CA PRO A 255 25.84 -17.59 -9.63
C PRO A 255 26.23 -17.53 -8.15
N LYS A 256 25.53 -16.73 -7.35
CA LYS A 256 25.77 -16.70 -5.91
C LYS A 256 25.43 -18.08 -5.34
N SER A 257 26.41 -18.72 -4.72
CA SER A 257 26.21 -19.98 -4.00
C SER A 257 25.87 -19.71 -2.54
N LEU A 258 25.06 -20.58 -1.94
CA LEU A 258 24.76 -20.55 -0.52
C LEU A 258 25.89 -21.25 0.25
N SER A 259 26.33 -20.64 1.34
CA SER A 259 27.21 -21.25 2.33
C SER A 259 26.50 -22.37 3.10
N GLU A 260 27.29 -23.22 3.78
CA GLU A 260 26.73 -24.28 4.63
C GLU A 260 25.91 -23.71 5.79
N GLU A 261 26.34 -22.57 6.35
CA GLU A 261 25.62 -21.85 7.39
C GLU A 261 24.26 -21.32 6.90
N GLU A 262 24.22 -20.72 5.70
CA GLU A 262 22.96 -20.25 5.10
C GLU A 262 22.00 -21.41 4.80
N ILE A 263 22.52 -22.52 4.26
CA ILE A 263 21.72 -23.73 4.02
C ILE A 263 21.12 -24.24 5.33
N ASN A 264 21.93 -24.34 6.39
CA ASN A 264 21.45 -24.75 7.71
C ASN A 264 20.38 -23.81 8.26
N ALA A 265 20.54 -22.49 8.09
CA ALA A 265 19.55 -21.51 8.51
C ALA A 265 18.23 -21.62 7.73
N ILE A 266 18.30 -21.85 6.42
CA ILE A 266 17.11 -22.11 5.59
C ILE A 266 16.42 -23.40 6.04
N PHE A 267 17.16 -24.45 6.37
CA PHE A 267 16.58 -25.66 6.94
C PHE A 267 15.85 -25.39 8.26
N GLN A 268 16.45 -24.64 9.18
CA GLN A 268 15.80 -24.25 10.44
C GLN A 268 14.53 -23.43 10.21
N TYR A 269 14.52 -22.58 9.19
CA TYR A 269 13.34 -21.83 8.79
C TYR A 269 12.21 -22.76 8.31
N VAL A 270 12.48 -23.66 7.35
CA VAL A 270 11.42 -24.52 6.78
C VAL A 270 10.94 -25.61 7.73
N LEU A 271 11.75 -26.04 8.71
CA LEU A 271 11.33 -27.00 9.74
C LEU A 271 10.21 -26.47 10.64
N ARG A 272 10.00 -25.15 10.67
CA ARG A 272 8.87 -24.52 11.38
C ARG A 272 7.58 -24.53 10.59
N CYS A 273 7.65 -24.78 9.28
CA CYS A 273 6.47 -24.92 8.43
C CYS A 273 5.88 -26.32 8.60
N ARG A 274 4.72 -26.42 9.28
CA ARG A 274 4.06 -27.69 9.63
C ARG A 274 3.76 -28.56 8.40
N ALA A 275 3.44 -27.95 7.26
CA ALA A 275 3.04 -28.65 6.05
C ALA A 275 4.19 -28.88 5.05
N PHE A 276 5.45 -28.61 5.45
CA PHE A 276 6.58 -28.61 4.54
C PHE A 276 6.92 -29.98 3.99
N LYS A 277 7.27 -30.02 2.70
CA LYS A 277 7.55 -31.26 1.95
C LYS A 277 8.84 -31.16 1.13
N LYS A 278 9.18 -29.99 0.60
CA LYS A 278 10.28 -29.86 -0.36
C LYS A 278 10.95 -28.49 -0.30
N LEU A 279 12.28 -28.51 -0.21
CA LEU A 279 13.16 -27.38 -0.48
C LEU A 279 13.83 -27.62 -1.84
N SER A 280 13.92 -26.59 -2.69
CA SER A 280 14.60 -26.66 -3.99
C SER A 280 15.29 -25.37 -4.38
#